data_AF-A0A538UAP9-F1
#
_entry.id   AF-A0A538UAP9-F1
#
_cell.length_a   1.000
_cell.length_b   1.000
_cell.length_c   1.000
_cell.angle_alpha   90.00
_cell.angle_beta   90.00
_cell.angle_gamma   90.00
#
_symmetry.space_group_name_H-M   'P 1'
#
loop_
_entity.id
_entity.type
_entity.pdbx_description
1 polymer ?
#
loop_
_entity_poly.entity_id
_entity_poly.type
_entity_poly.pdbx_seq_one_letter_code
_entity_poly.pdbx_strand_id
1 'polypeptide(L)'
;MRRLRLGALAAAALIVAGCSGAPAPVPVVGAPVDIAKLAGEWGGDYRNDTNGRTGSIVFKLSAGADTAYGDVVMIPRQRPVERMPAQDPAQGLPVSRVPEVLSIAFVRAEGGAVRGRLVPYLDPECDCLVVTHFQGKVRGDLIEGTFDTRQAEDNKTLTGTWKVKRKR
;
A
#
# COMPACT_ATOMS: atom_id res chain seq x y z
N MET A 1 -1.67 -4.56 -69.90
CA MET A 1 -1.21 -4.53 -68.50
C MET A 1 -1.83 -3.35 -67.76
N ARG A 2 -2.84 -3.54 -66.90
CA ARG A 2 -3.10 -2.69 -65.71
C ARG A 2 -4.22 -3.29 -64.86
N ARG A 3 -3.90 -3.67 -63.62
CA ARG A 3 -4.83 -4.03 -62.54
C ARG A 3 -5.07 -2.80 -61.68
N LEU A 4 -6.29 -2.56 -61.20
CA LEU A 4 -6.62 -1.73 -60.01
C LEU A 4 -7.94 -2.30 -59.43
N ARG A 5 -7.92 -3.34 -58.58
CA ARG A 5 -7.81 -3.31 -57.10
C ARG A 5 -8.79 -2.34 -56.43
N LEU A 6 -9.96 -2.87 -56.02
CA LEU A 6 -10.86 -2.25 -55.03
C LEU A 6 -10.10 -2.12 -53.70
N GLY A 7 -9.98 -0.90 -53.19
CA GLY A 7 -9.45 -0.62 -51.86
C GLY A 7 -10.54 -0.75 -50.81
N ALA A 8 -10.47 -1.79 -49.98
CA ALA A 8 -11.26 -1.88 -48.76
C ALA A 8 -10.54 -1.10 -47.65
N LEU A 9 -11.15 0.01 -47.21
CA LEU A 9 -10.77 0.74 -46.01
C LEU A 9 -11.18 -0.08 -44.78
N ALA A 10 -10.24 -0.84 -44.21
CA ALA A 10 -10.40 -1.46 -42.90
C ALA A 10 -9.95 -0.45 -41.83
N ALA A 11 -10.91 0.22 -41.19
CA ALA A 11 -10.67 1.02 -40.00
C ALA A 11 -10.39 0.08 -38.82
N ALA A 12 -9.14 -0.06 -38.42
CA ALA A 12 -8.74 -0.80 -37.23
C ALA A 12 -9.00 0.06 -35.99
N ALA A 13 -10.03 -0.27 -35.22
CA ALA A 13 -10.26 0.29 -33.90
C ALA A 13 -9.25 -0.30 -32.90
N LEU A 14 -8.27 0.50 -32.50
CA LEU A 14 -7.33 0.20 -31.42
C LEU A 14 -8.08 0.26 -30.08
N ILE A 15 -8.44 -0.89 -29.53
CA ILE A 15 -8.92 -1.01 -28.15
C ILE A 15 -7.70 -0.89 -27.24
N VAL A 16 -7.51 0.29 -26.65
CA VAL A 16 -6.51 0.50 -25.59
C VAL A 16 -7.06 -0.16 -24.32
N ALA A 17 -6.58 -1.37 -24.01
CA ALA A 17 -6.81 -2.00 -22.73
C ALA A 17 -5.99 -1.25 -21.67
N GLY A 18 -6.61 -0.27 -21.01
CA GLY A 18 -6.04 0.32 -19.80
C GLY A 18 -6.11 -0.69 -18.66
N CYS A 19 -4.96 -1.14 -18.14
CA CYS A 19 -4.92 -1.93 -16.92
C CYS A 19 -5.35 -1.06 -15.73
N SER A 20 -6.64 -1.08 -15.38
CA SER A 20 -7.06 -0.65 -14.04
C SER A 20 -6.77 -1.81 -13.08
N GLY A 21 -5.59 -1.81 -12.45
CA GLY A 21 -5.29 -2.76 -11.39
C GLY A 21 -6.17 -2.44 -10.18
N ALA A 22 -7.19 -3.26 -9.90
CA ALA A 22 -7.86 -3.20 -8.61
C ALA A 22 -6.87 -3.65 -7.51
N PRO A 23 -6.91 -3.04 -6.31
CA PRO A 23 -6.10 -3.49 -5.19
C PRO A 23 -6.29 -4.99 -4.97
N ALA A 24 -5.19 -5.71 -4.68
CA ALA A 24 -5.26 -7.14 -4.44
C ALA A 24 -6.20 -7.43 -3.25
N PRO A 25 -7.04 -8.47 -3.34
CA PRO A 25 -7.91 -8.87 -2.23
C PRO A 25 -7.08 -9.26 -1.01
N VAL A 26 -7.47 -8.76 0.16
CA VAL A 26 -6.82 -8.99 1.46
C VAL A 26 -7.66 -9.96 2.28
N PRO A 27 -7.19 -11.18 2.56
CA PRO A 27 -7.90 -12.12 3.42
C PRO A 27 -8.06 -11.58 4.85
N VAL A 28 -9.29 -11.64 5.37
CA VAL A 28 -9.65 -11.32 6.75
C VAL A 28 -10.08 -12.60 7.47
N VAL A 29 -9.30 -13.01 8.46
CA VAL A 29 -9.50 -14.28 9.17
C VAL A 29 -9.95 -14.03 10.60
N GLY A 30 -11.01 -14.67 11.04
CA GLY A 30 -11.53 -14.48 12.39
C GLY A 30 -12.92 -15.10 12.58
N ALA A 31 -13.46 -14.98 13.79
CA ALA A 31 -14.86 -15.32 14.02
C ALA A 31 -15.78 -14.32 13.28
N PRO A 32 -16.93 -14.75 12.72
CA PRO A 32 -17.83 -13.85 11.98
C PRO A 32 -18.23 -12.59 12.75
N VAL A 33 -18.44 -12.71 14.07
CA VAL A 33 -18.77 -11.57 14.95
C VAL A 33 -17.64 -10.54 15.07
N ASP A 34 -16.38 -10.97 14.96
CA ASP A 34 -15.23 -10.05 15.00
C ASP A 34 -14.96 -9.44 13.63
N ILE A 35 -15.11 -10.22 12.55
CA ILE A 35 -15.02 -9.70 11.18
C ILE A 35 -16.11 -8.65 10.93
N ALA A 36 -17.34 -8.89 11.41
CA ALA A 36 -18.47 -7.95 11.24
C ALA A 36 -18.18 -6.56 11.81
N LYS A 37 -17.36 -6.43 12.86
CA LYS A 37 -16.96 -5.13 13.43
C LYS A 37 -16.12 -4.29 12.47
N LEU A 38 -15.46 -4.94 11.50
CA LEU A 38 -14.62 -4.30 10.48
C LEU A 38 -15.39 -3.90 9.23
N ALA A 39 -16.66 -4.31 9.06
CA ALA A 39 -17.44 -4.04 7.86
C ALA A 39 -17.67 -2.54 7.65
N GLY A 40 -17.28 -2.00 6.49
CA GLY A 40 -17.38 -0.58 6.16
C GLY A 40 -16.15 -0.09 5.40
N GLU A 41 -16.11 1.21 5.15
CA GLU A 41 -14.95 1.89 4.60
C GLU A 41 -14.19 2.62 5.70
N TRP A 42 -12.88 2.53 5.66
CA TRP A 42 -11.98 3.08 6.68
C TRP A 42 -10.90 3.92 6.02
N GLY A 43 -10.51 4.99 6.71
CA GLY A 43 -9.44 5.88 6.24
C GLY A 43 -8.68 6.50 7.40
N GLY A 44 -7.38 6.68 7.22
CA GLY A 44 -6.54 7.37 8.18
C GLY A 44 -5.06 7.31 7.79
N ASP A 45 -4.20 7.27 8.80
CA ASP A 45 -2.77 7.50 8.65
C ASP A 45 -1.94 6.62 9.58
N TYR A 46 -0.66 6.51 9.24
CA TYR A 46 0.36 5.98 10.12
C TYR A 46 1.53 6.95 10.25
N ARG A 47 2.25 6.82 11.35
CA ARG A 47 3.50 7.51 11.63
C ARG A 47 4.51 6.53 12.19
N ASN A 48 5.70 6.50 11.61
CA ASN A 48 6.86 5.82 12.14
C ASN A 48 7.55 6.74 13.15
N ASP A 49 7.58 6.33 14.41
CA ASP A 49 8.12 7.13 15.50
C ASP A 49 9.65 7.08 15.56
N THR A 50 10.26 6.08 14.90
CA THR A 50 11.72 5.93 14.84
C THR A 50 12.36 6.87 13.82
N ASN A 51 11.75 7.02 12.64
CA ASN A 51 12.34 7.80 11.54
C ASN A 51 11.48 8.99 11.06
N GLY A 52 10.26 9.14 11.57
CA GLY A 52 9.33 10.22 11.21
C GLY A 52 8.58 10.02 9.89
N ARG A 53 8.73 8.86 9.22
CA ARG A 53 8.02 8.54 7.98
C ARG A 53 6.51 8.44 8.24
N THR A 54 5.72 8.94 7.30
CA THR A 54 4.25 8.91 7.39
C THR A 54 3.65 8.28 6.14
N GLY A 55 2.34 8.04 6.19
CA GLY A 55 1.58 7.58 5.05
C GLY A 55 0.10 7.48 5.37
N SER A 56 -0.68 7.05 4.38
CA SER A 56 -2.14 6.91 4.49
C SER A 56 -2.56 5.45 4.41
N ILE A 57 -3.71 5.15 5.02
CA ILE A 57 -4.31 3.83 5.03
C ILE A 57 -5.76 3.98 4.57
N VAL A 58 -6.16 3.18 3.60
CA VAL A 58 -7.56 3.03 3.19
C VAL A 58 -7.89 1.56 3.05
N PHE A 59 -9.03 1.12 3.60
CA PHE A 59 -9.54 -0.21 3.30
C PHE A 59 -11.07 -0.26 3.38
N LYS A 60 -11.64 -1.23 2.68
CA LYS A 60 -13.07 -1.51 2.62
C LYS A 60 -13.31 -2.99 2.83
N LEU A 61 -14.29 -3.30 3.67
CA LEU A 61 -14.82 -4.65 3.85
C LEU A 61 -16.34 -4.61 3.71
N SER A 62 -16.89 -5.35 2.75
CA SER A 62 -18.34 -5.49 2.63
C SER A 62 -18.91 -6.31 3.80
N ALA A 63 -20.14 -5.98 4.23
CA ALA A 63 -20.79 -6.74 5.29
C ALA A 63 -20.96 -8.22 4.90
N GLY A 64 -20.61 -9.12 5.82
CA GLY A 64 -20.64 -10.57 5.59
C GLY A 64 -19.49 -11.14 4.74
N ALA A 65 -18.58 -10.29 4.24
CA ALA A 65 -17.39 -10.74 3.53
C ALA A 65 -16.24 -11.04 4.50
N ASP A 66 -15.31 -11.87 4.02
CA ASP A 66 -14.03 -12.21 4.66
C ASP A 66 -12.83 -11.69 3.86
N THR A 67 -13.09 -10.83 2.86
CA THR A 67 -12.09 -10.29 1.95
C THR A 67 -12.22 -8.77 1.88
N ALA A 68 -11.16 -8.06 2.26
CA ALA A 68 -11.08 -6.61 2.21
C ALA A 68 -10.33 -6.14 0.96
N TYR A 69 -10.53 -4.88 0.58
CA TYR A 69 -9.79 -4.20 -0.49
C TYR A 69 -9.28 -2.87 0.02
N GLY A 70 -8.01 -2.55 -0.26
CA GLY A 70 -7.42 -1.33 0.26
C GLY A 70 -5.93 -1.24 0.02
N ASP A 71 -5.40 -0.06 0.31
CA ASP A 71 -4.02 0.32 0.06
C ASP A 71 -3.42 0.96 1.31
N VAL A 72 -2.15 0.66 1.55
CA VAL A 72 -1.30 1.45 2.45
C VAL A 72 -0.36 2.25 1.58
N VAL A 73 -0.47 3.58 1.59
CA VAL A 73 0.43 4.43 0.80
C VAL A 73 1.53 4.93 1.71
N MET A 74 2.75 4.54 1.40
CA MET A 74 3.96 5.04 2.04
C MET A 74 4.44 6.31 1.34
N ILE A 75 4.73 7.35 2.12
CA ILE A 75 5.41 8.55 1.64
C ILE A 75 6.87 8.49 2.11
N PRO A 76 7.84 8.23 1.22
CA PRO A 76 9.24 8.21 1.59
C PRO A 76 9.69 9.58 2.12
N ARG A 77 10.65 9.57 3.05
CA ARG A 77 11.25 10.83 3.49
C ARG A 77 12.01 11.46 2.33
N GLN A 78 11.68 12.72 2.04
CA GLN A 78 12.48 13.54 1.15
C GLN A 78 13.81 13.82 1.86
N ARG A 79 14.92 13.36 1.28
CA ARG A 79 16.22 13.90 1.68
C ARG A 79 16.34 15.29 1.06
N PRO A 80 16.90 16.28 1.76
CA PRO A 80 17.29 17.53 1.11
C PRO A 80 18.12 17.17 -0.12
N VAL A 81 17.75 17.71 -1.28
CA VAL A 81 18.61 17.63 -2.46
C VAL A 81 19.87 18.39 -2.07
N GLU A 82 20.93 17.68 -1.70
CA GLU A 82 22.26 18.29 -1.67
C GLU A 82 22.46 18.89 -3.06
N ARG A 83 22.82 20.18 -3.12
CA ARG A 83 23.18 20.83 -4.39
C ARG A 83 24.32 20.03 -4.98
N MET A 84 23.99 19.13 -5.90
CA MET A 84 24.98 18.32 -6.61
C MET A 84 25.92 19.31 -7.32
N PRO A 85 27.24 19.21 -7.18
CA PRO A 85 28.14 19.86 -8.12
C PRO A 85 27.75 19.42 -9.53
N ALA A 86 27.86 20.34 -10.50
CA ALA A 86 27.39 20.15 -11.88
C ALA A 86 27.56 18.71 -12.36
N GLN A 87 26.44 18.00 -12.57
CA GLN A 87 26.42 16.56 -12.81
C GLN A 87 27.23 16.21 -14.05
N ASP A 88 28.09 15.20 -13.92
CA ASP A 88 28.60 14.44 -15.06
C ASP A 88 27.38 13.86 -15.82
N PRO A 89 27.20 14.13 -17.12
CA PRO A 89 26.10 13.59 -17.93
C PRO A 89 26.01 12.05 -17.92
N ALA A 90 27.08 11.35 -17.51
CA ALA A 90 27.10 9.89 -17.35
C ALA A 90 26.43 9.40 -16.06
N GLN A 91 26.18 10.27 -15.08
CA GLN A 91 25.47 9.92 -13.85
C GLN A 91 23.97 10.13 -14.05
N GLY A 92 23.22 9.03 -14.05
CA GLY A 92 21.76 9.04 -14.23
C GLY A 92 21.03 10.02 -13.29
N LEU A 93 19.84 10.43 -13.71
CA LEU A 93 19.00 11.36 -12.95
C LEU A 93 18.73 10.83 -11.53
N PRO A 94 18.74 11.69 -10.50
CA PRO A 94 18.40 11.29 -9.14
C PRO A 94 17.01 10.64 -9.13
N VAL A 95 16.91 9.43 -8.57
CA VAL A 95 15.65 8.70 -8.44
C VAL A 95 14.76 9.47 -7.46
N SER A 96 13.73 10.14 -7.98
CA SER A 96 12.71 10.76 -7.14
C SER A 96 12.00 9.65 -6.35
N ARG A 97 12.00 9.74 -5.01
CA ARG A 97 11.28 8.77 -4.16
C ARG A 97 9.80 9.12 -4.17
N VAL A 98 9.07 8.46 -5.07
CA VAL A 98 7.61 8.58 -5.28
C VAL A 98 6.87 7.82 -4.16
N PRO A 99 5.65 8.24 -3.76
CA PRO A 99 4.80 7.43 -2.91
C PRO A 99 4.65 5.98 -3.42
N GLU A 100 4.72 5.02 -2.51
CA GLU A 100 4.66 3.59 -2.81
C GLU A 100 3.41 2.96 -2.19
N VAL A 101 2.72 2.11 -2.96
CA VAL A 101 1.57 1.34 -2.48
C VAL A 101 2.05 0.01 -1.91
N LEU A 102 1.85 -0.19 -0.61
CA LEU A 102 2.19 -1.41 0.10
C LEU A 102 0.96 -2.31 0.23
N SER A 103 1.10 -3.57 -0.16
CA SER A 103 0.02 -4.56 -0.06
C SER A 103 -0.06 -5.16 1.34
N ILE A 104 -1.28 -5.34 1.84
CA ILE A 104 -1.55 -6.08 3.09
C ILE A 104 -1.65 -7.56 2.74
N ALA A 105 -0.92 -8.42 3.44
CA ALA A 105 -0.97 -9.85 3.15
C ALA A 105 -2.15 -10.56 3.81
N PHE A 106 -2.49 -10.18 5.04
CA PHE A 106 -3.68 -10.67 5.74
C PHE A 106 -4.02 -9.77 6.94
N VAL A 107 -5.28 -9.85 7.37
CA VAL A 107 -5.77 -9.29 8.63
C VAL A 107 -6.41 -10.42 9.44
N ARG A 108 -6.09 -10.50 10.72
CA ARG A 108 -6.75 -11.37 11.71
C ARG A 108 -7.60 -10.51 12.64
N ALA A 109 -8.88 -10.83 12.75
CA ALA A 109 -9.83 -10.19 13.65
C ALA A 109 -10.18 -11.15 14.80
N GLU A 110 -9.91 -10.74 16.04
CA GLU A 110 -10.11 -11.59 17.21
C GLU A 110 -10.30 -10.74 18.47
N GLY A 111 -11.40 -10.96 19.21
CA GLY A 111 -11.61 -10.34 20.52
C GLY A 111 -11.67 -8.80 20.46
N GLY A 112 -12.17 -8.24 19.36
CA GLY A 112 -12.17 -6.78 19.13
C GLY A 112 -10.79 -6.18 18.83
N ALA A 113 -9.79 -7.00 18.52
CA ALA A 113 -8.48 -6.57 18.04
C ALA A 113 -8.25 -7.00 16.59
N VAL A 114 -7.34 -6.29 15.92
CA VAL A 114 -6.82 -6.67 14.61
C VAL A 114 -5.32 -6.88 14.70
N ARG A 115 -4.81 -7.87 13.97
CA ARG A 115 -3.37 -8.16 13.80
C ARG A 115 -3.11 -8.55 12.36
N GLY A 116 -1.94 -8.27 11.81
CA GLY A 116 -1.63 -8.67 10.44
C GLY A 116 -0.20 -8.37 10.03
N ARG A 117 0.09 -8.56 8.75
CA ARG A 117 1.36 -8.18 8.14
C ARG A 117 1.17 -7.56 6.76
N LEU A 118 2.12 -6.73 6.37
CA LEU A 118 2.28 -6.33 4.98
C LEU A 118 2.97 -7.46 4.19
N VAL A 119 2.81 -7.43 2.87
CA VAL A 119 3.71 -8.15 1.96
C VAL A 119 5.11 -7.55 2.12
N PRO A 120 6.18 -8.36 2.25
CA PRO A 120 7.54 -7.84 2.32
C PRO A 120 7.84 -6.91 1.13
N TYR A 121 8.53 -5.80 1.39
CA TYR A 121 8.85 -4.78 0.39
C TYR A 121 10.28 -4.25 0.59
N LEU A 122 10.83 -3.59 -0.43
CA LEU A 122 12.12 -2.91 -0.33
C LEU A 122 11.92 -1.51 0.27
N ASP A 123 12.54 -1.21 1.40
CA ASP A 123 12.45 0.12 1.98
C ASP A 123 13.36 1.08 1.19
N PRO A 124 12.80 2.14 0.57
CA PRO A 124 13.54 2.99 -0.36
C PRO A 124 14.60 3.86 0.33
N GLU A 125 14.67 3.88 1.67
CA GLU A 125 15.71 4.61 2.41
C GLU A 125 17.01 3.81 2.59
N CYS A 126 16.93 2.48 2.65
CA CYS A 126 18.06 1.57 2.81
C CYS A 126 18.29 0.66 1.60
N ASP A 127 17.32 0.59 0.67
CA ASP A 127 17.25 -0.41 -0.40
C ASP A 127 17.30 -1.85 0.12
N CYS A 128 16.65 -2.09 1.26
CA CYS A 128 16.71 -3.34 2.01
C CYS A 128 15.33 -3.96 2.17
N LEU A 129 15.25 -5.30 2.14
CA LEU A 129 14.00 -6.03 2.33
C LEU A 129 13.52 -5.90 3.77
N VAL A 130 12.26 -5.50 3.95
CA VAL A 130 11.65 -5.33 5.27
C VAL A 130 10.37 -6.12 5.44
N VAL A 131 10.09 -6.51 6.68
CA VAL A 131 8.85 -7.18 7.10
C VAL A 131 8.14 -6.34 8.14
N THR A 132 6.89 -5.98 7.88
CA THR A 132 6.07 -5.16 8.79
C THR A 132 4.91 -5.96 9.37
N HIS A 133 4.81 -5.98 10.70
CA HIS A 133 3.64 -6.47 11.44
C HIS A 133 2.88 -5.30 12.05
N PHE A 134 1.56 -5.41 12.09
CA PHE A 134 0.71 -4.41 12.72
C PHE A 134 -0.31 -5.05 13.65
N GLN A 135 -0.73 -4.28 14.64
CA GLN A 135 -1.78 -4.65 15.58
C GLN A 135 -2.57 -3.41 16.01
N GLY A 136 -3.85 -3.59 16.36
CA GLY A 136 -4.70 -2.50 16.80
C GLY A 136 -5.96 -2.97 17.51
N LYS A 137 -6.68 -2.04 18.14
CA LYS A 137 -7.95 -2.27 18.83
C LYS A 137 -9.09 -1.58 18.11
N VAL A 138 -10.19 -2.30 17.93
CA VAL A 138 -11.42 -1.79 17.33
C VAL A 138 -12.31 -1.22 18.43
N ARG A 139 -12.69 0.06 18.29
CA ARG A 139 -13.52 0.82 19.22
C ARG A 139 -14.58 1.60 18.43
N GLY A 140 -15.70 0.94 18.13
CA GLY A 140 -16.77 1.52 17.32
C GLY A 140 -16.28 1.87 15.91
N ASP A 141 -16.23 3.17 15.60
CA ASP A 141 -15.78 3.71 14.30
C ASP A 141 -14.31 4.13 14.29
N LEU A 142 -13.54 3.64 15.27
CA LEU A 142 -12.11 3.90 15.39
C LEU A 142 -11.33 2.59 15.48
N ILE A 143 -10.24 2.49 14.74
CA ILE A 143 -9.19 1.49 14.98
C ILE A 143 -7.88 2.23 15.16
N GLU A 144 -7.17 1.91 16.24
CA GLU A 144 -5.86 2.50 16.56
C GLU A 144 -4.90 1.42 17.04
N GLY A 145 -3.63 1.60 16.74
CA GLY A 145 -2.66 0.55 16.94
C GLY A 145 -1.21 0.94 16.72
N THR A 146 -0.36 -0.08 16.71
CA THR A 146 1.07 0.03 16.50
C THR A 146 1.52 -0.91 15.38
N PHE A 147 2.70 -0.64 14.84
CA PHE A 147 3.39 -1.55 13.93
C PHE A 147 4.89 -1.63 14.27
N ASP A 148 5.51 -2.74 13.88
CA ASP A 148 6.96 -2.91 13.85
C ASP A 148 7.41 -3.36 12.46
N THR A 149 8.46 -2.73 11.95
CA THR A 149 9.12 -3.06 10.70
C THR A 149 10.53 -3.52 11.00
N ARG A 150 10.86 -4.75 10.59
CA ARG A 150 12.18 -5.34 10.77
C ARG A 150 12.91 -5.40 9.45
N GLN A 151 14.16 -4.95 9.45
CA GLN A 151 15.07 -5.09 8.33
C GLN A 151 15.67 -6.50 8.36
N ALA A 152 15.72 -7.16 7.21
CA ALA A 152 16.20 -8.54 7.12
C ALA A 152 17.70 -8.68 7.42
N GLU A 153 18.50 -7.64 7.16
CA GLU A 153 19.96 -7.71 7.16
C GLU A 153 20.61 -7.32 8.50
N ASP A 154 20.14 -6.26 9.16
CA ASP A 154 20.78 -5.69 10.36
C ASP A 154 19.97 -5.86 11.65
N ASN A 155 18.82 -6.55 11.57
CA ASN A 155 17.84 -6.75 12.64
C ASN A 155 17.36 -5.44 13.31
N LYS A 156 17.53 -4.30 12.63
CA LYS A 156 17.01 -3.02 13.08
C LYS A 156 15.49 -3.04 13.03
N THR A 157 14.87 -2.60 14.11
CA THR A 157 13.42 -2.51 14.22
C THR A 157 13.01 -1.04 14.22
N LEU A 158 12.12 -0.67 13.32
CA LEU A 158 11.42 0.60 13.32
C LEU A 158 10.02 0.39 13.88
N THR A 159 9.55 1.29 14.72
CA THR A 159 8.21 1.21 15.31
C THR A 159 7.39 2.43 14.97
N GLY A 160 6.07 2.30 15.06
CA GLY A 160 5.17 3.41 14.86
C GLY A 160 3.74 3.15 15.30
N THR A 161 2.92 4.17 15.11
CA THR A 161 1.50 4.18 15.43
C THR A 161 0.67 4.37 14.16
N TRP A 162 -0.57 3.90 14.20
CA TRP A 162 -1.52 4.10 13.12
C TRP A 162 -2.94 4.23 13.65
N LYS A 163 -3.78 4.90 12.86
CA LYS A 163 -5.15 5.20 13.22
C LYS A 163 -6.02 5.28 11.97
N VAL A 164 -7.18 4.66 12.00
CA VAL A 164 -8.19 4.78 10.94
C VAL A 164 -9.57 5.01 11.53
N LYS A 165 -10.38 5.79 10.84
CA LYS A 165 -11.78 6.04 11.19
C LYS A 165 -12.69 5.48 10.12
N ARG A 166 -13.85 4.96 10.53
CA ARG A 166 -14.89 4.55 9.60
C ARG A 166 -15.44 5.79 8.90
N LYS A 167 -15.55 5.74 7.57
CA LYS A 167 -16.26 6.76 6.81
C LYS A 167 -17.74 6.67 7.15
N ARG A 168 -18.38 7.85 7.24
CA ARG A 168 -19.83 7.96 7.41
C ARG A 168 -20.55 7.74 6.08
#